data_AF-A0A015U553-F1
#
_entry.id   AF-A0A015U553-F1
#
_cell.length_a   1.000
_cell.length_b   1.000
_cell.length_c   1.000
_cell.angle_alpha   90.00
_cell.angle_beta   90.00
_cell.angle_gamma   90.00
#
_symmetry.space_group_name_H-M   'P 1'
#
loop_
_entity.id
_entity.type
_entity.pdbx_description
1 polymer ?
#
loop_
_entity_poly.entity_id
_entity_poly.type
_entity_poly.pdbx_seq_one_letter_code
_entity_poly.pdbx_strand_id
1 'polypeptide(L)'
;MMGLAALLLTTWAACSDDTDASGGENPEEARAYTTVTIAVPNGVAETRASDPTADTDDTNMDIGLTDEYKVTKANLYLFPGGASSSFGTATLTEIISISQFTQTTTTTTDQKTIVWTSKKTALTPGDYRIYIVVNGTVNGVGDSDKGTLTEADFLAKTTADATSVIVAVPSDGLVMASRSPNSNNSNTLPYIAQEITKDPEQTIAATVERVMGKITVTAGGTSVSSAATANKYTSFSTTVAQINNITDITLKNYYVVNARKEGYYFRHVDKGSSATNPLTEANYGTSSTTLPYVTDPKTYDKTYTSTPALANSYGDWYLQGSSAFGLSSFGTFSGTYTDMPGYSSGAVETKVAAYCYENTMLKDKQKNGYTTGIVFKAEIAPSKMMQKKSSGGGVEETNTIGSIGEIFYHSGIFYKNIEALKAAGVLLADGTTSSSASGALTDLKKNDVQCFLKGNTDGKFICYYPYWIKHLPSADTAEDVMEFGIVRNNVYQVTVTGIQGVGKDGVTEDIITDTETDDPTTVLLNVKLSIKPWVVRTNSAVLGR
;
A
#
# COMPACT_ATOMS: atom_id res chain seq x y z
N MET A 1 64.32 34.92 17.40
CA MET A 1 64.09 33.47 17.27
C MET A 1 62.71 33.32 16.63
N MET A 2 62.61 33.12 15.32
CA MET A 2 62.55 31.79 14.66
C MET A 2 61.41 30.93 15.26
N GLY A 3 60.41 30.45 14.52
CA GLY A 3 60.43 30.17 13.10
C GLY A 3 59.05 29.97 12.46
N LEU A 4 59.13 30.03 11.13
CA LEU A 4 58.17 29.73 10.09
C LEU A 4 58.04 28.19 9.95
N ALA A 5 56.84 27.67 9.73
CA ALA A 5 56.64 26.29 9.25
C ALA A 5 55.51 26.28 8.21
N ALA A 6 55.81 25.65 7.08
CA ALA A 6 55.15 25.82 5.79
C ALA A 6 53.90 24.94 5.63
N LEU A 7 52.93 25.48 4.88
CA LEU A 7 51.79 24.75 4.32
C LEU A 7 52.24 24.08 3.02
N LEU A 8 52.24 22.75 2.99
CA LEU A 8 52.63 21.95 1.84
C LEU A 8 51.44 21.91 0.85
N LEU A 9 51.48 22.71 -0.22
CA LEU A 9 50.66 22.51 -1.41
C LEU A 9 51.33 21.47 -2.30
N THR A 10 50.69 20.31 -2.48
CA THR A 10 51.07 19.35 -3.51
C THR A 10 50.33 19.67 -4.80
N THR A 11 50.98 20.42 -5.69
CA THR A 11 50.59 20.55 -7.09
C THR A 11 50.94 19.26 -7.83
N TRP A 12 49.95 18.58 -8.39
CA TRP A 12 50.21 17.57 -9.42
C TRP A 12 50.27 18.27 -10.76
N ALA A 13 51.50 18.41 -11.28
CA ALA A 13 51.76 18.68 -12.68
C ALA A 13 51.51 17.37 -13.45
N ALA A 14 50.59 17.41 -14.42
CA ALA A 14 50.52 16.41 -15.48
C ALA A 14 51.10 17.06 -16.73
N CYS A 15 52.16 16.44 -17.26
CA CYS A 15 52.86 16.84 -18.48
C CYS A 15 51.89 16.92 -19.66
N SER A 16 51.93 18.05 -20.37
CA SER A 16 51.49 18.13 -21.76
C SER A 16 52.54 17.42 -22.62
N ASP A 17 52.20 16.27 -23.20
CA ASP A 17 52.84 15.84 -24.44
C ASP A 17 52.00 16.41 -25.58
N ASP A 18 52.55 17.47 -26.16
CA ASP A 18 52.05 18.18 -27.33
C ASP A 18 52.59 17.44 -28.58
N THR A 19 51.76 16.56 -29.14
CA THR A 19 51.93 16.07 -30.51
C THR A 19 50.62 16.25 -31.25
N ASP A 20 50.60 17.32 -32.04
CA ASP A 20 49.62 17.63 -33.09
C ASP A 20 49.36 16.39 -33.96
N ALA A 21 48.15 15.84 -33.87
CA ALA A 21 47.58 14.93 -34.86
C ALA A 21 46.18 15.43 -35.20
N SER A 22 46.02 15.85 -36.45
CA SER A 22 44.74 16.32 -36.97
C SER A 22 43.75 15.16 -37.12
N GLY A 23 42.49 15.43 -36.76
CA GLY A 23 41.32 14.69 -37.27
C GLY A 23 40.72 13.68 -36.31
N GLY A 24 39.72 14.14 -35.55
CA GLY A 24 38.76 13.34 -34.78
C GLY A 24 38.81 13.66 -33.30
N GLU A 25 37.80 14.34 -32.76
CA GLU A 25 37.62 14.42 -31.30
C GLU A 25 37.62 13.00 -30.75
N ASN A 26 38.47 12.77 -29.74
CA ASN A 26 38.46 11.53 -28.99
C ASN A 26 37.01 11.30 -28.47
N PRO A 27 36.38 10.13 -28.66
CA PRO A 27 34.97 9.94 -28.29
C PRO A 27 34.67 10.25 -26.81
N GLU A 28 35.67 10.14 -25.93
CA GLU A 28 35.56 10.55 -24.52
C GLU A 28 35.58 12.07 -24.29
N GLU A 29 36.19 12.85 -25.20
CA GLU A 29 36.23 14.31 -25.12
C GLU A 29 34.93 14.98 -25.59
N ALA A 30 34.05 14.25 -26.28
CA ALA A 30 32.75 14.75 -26.74
C ALA A 30 31.63 14.63 -25.68
N ARG A 31 31.91 14.07 -24.50
CA ARG A 31 30.93 13.81 -23.44
C ARG A 31 30.91 14.94 -22.41
N ALA A 32 29.73 15.23 -21.87
CA ALA A 32 29.56 16.09 -20.70
C ALA A 32 29.64 15.24 -19.42
N TYR A 33 30.49 15.63 -18.48
CA TYR A 33 30.55 15.00 -17.16
C TYR A 33 29.56 15.69 -16.23
N THR A 34 28.60 14.92 -15.72
CA THR A 34 27.51 15.45 -14.89
C THR A 34 27.40 14.66 -13.60
N THR A 35 27.00 15.34 -12.53
CA THR A 35 26.61 14.71 -11.26
C THR A 35 25.09 14.67 -11.16
N VAL A 36 24.54 13.59 -10.59
CA VAL A 36 23.10 13.46 -10.33
C VAL A 36 22.86 13.58 -8.83
N THR A 37 21.98 14.49 -8.42
CA THR A 37 21.53 14.62 -7.04
C THR A 37 20.07 14.21 -6.92
N ILE A 38 19.80 13.23 -6.07
CA ILE A 38 18.47 12.68 -5.83
C ILE A 38 17.98 13.12 -4.46
N ALA A 39 17.00 14.00 -4.45
CA ALA A 39 16.25 14.41 -3.28
C ALA A 39 15.10 13.42 -3.04
N VAL A 40 15.16 12.68 -1.93
CA VAL A 40 14.01 11.93 -1.41
C VAL A 40 13.27 12.85 -0.44
N PRO A 41 12.08 13.38 -0.80
CA PRO A 41 11.37 14.38 -0.03
C PRO A 41 10.92 13.83 1.34
N ASN A 42 10.88 14.73 2.33
CA ASN A 42 10.58 14.44 3.73
C ASN A 42 9.47 15.38 4.21
N GLY A 43 8.22 15.04 3.84
CA GLY A 43 7.12 16.01 3.75
C GLY A 43 7.31 16.86 2.49
N VAL A 44 6.32 17.26 1.72
CA VAL A 44 4.87 17.29 1.84
C VAL A 44 4.33 16.26 0.85
N ALA A 45 3.58 15.26 1.30
CA ALA A 45 2.74 14.61 0.33
C ALA A 45 1.68 15.67 -0.02
N GLU A 46 1.62 16.10 -1.28
CA GLU A 46 0.43 16.80 -1.81
C GLU A 46 -0.73 15.81 -1.83
N THR A 47 -1.04 15.22 -0.69
CA THR A 47 -2.13 14.29 -0.52
C THR A 47 -3.35 15.12 -0.34
N ARG A 48 -4.31 14.91 -1.24
CA ARG A 48 -5.65 15.45 -1.06
C ARG A 48 -6.33 14.99 0.24
N ALA A 49 -5.70 14.10 1.03
CA ALA A 49 -6.14 13.70 2.37
C ALA A 49 -6.20 14.94 3.27
N SER A 50 -7.35 15.61 3.21
CA SER A 50 -7.70 16.74 4.04
C SER A 50 -7.99 16.20 5.43
N ASP A 51 -7.14 16.58 6.37
CA ASP A 51 -7.35 16.51 7.81
C ASP A 51 -7.20 15.09 8.44
N PRO A 52 -6.18 14.87 9.28
CA PRO A 52 -6.02 13.69 10.12
C PRO A 52 -7.06 13.67 11.25
N THR A 53 -8.35 13.55 10.92
CA THR A 53 -9.46 13.58 11.89
C THR A 53 -9.51 12.39 12.85
N ALA A 54 -8.43 11.61 12.97
CA ALA A 54 -8.27 10.59 14.00
C ALA A 54 -7.01 10.74 14.86
N ASP A 55 -6.31 11.89 14.83
CA ASP A 55 -5.18 12.14 15.75
C ASP A 55 -5.09 13.60 16.19
N THR A 56 -5.41 13.88 17.46
CA THR A 56 -5.23 15.18 18.10
C THR A 56 -3.79 15.41 18.60
N ASP A 57 -2.84 14.55 18.19
CA ASP A 57 -1.45 14.65 18.63
C ASP A 57 -0.58 15.30 17.53
N ASP A 58 -0.23 16.56 17.76
CA ASP A 58 0.42 17.52 16.87
C ASP A 58 1.93 17.24 16.63
N THR A 59 2.33 15.96 16.52
CA THR A 59 3.72 15.57 16.18
C THR A 59 3.78 14.72 14.90
N ASN A 60 2.91 15.06 13.95
CA ASN A 60 2.24 14.19 12.98
C ASN A 60 3.08 13.76 11.75
N MET A 61 4.14 13.00 11.96
CA MET A 61 4.90 12.32 10.88
C MET A 61 5.20 10.87 11.29
N ASP A 62 4.98 9.89 10.39
CA ASP A 62 5.53 8.54 10.59
C ASP A 62 6.99 8.54 10.19
N ILE A 63 7.87 8.16 11.11
CA ILE A 63 9.30 8.14 10.90
C ILE A 63 9.60 6.90 10.05
N GLY A 64 9.79 7.11 8.74
CA GLY A 64 10.17 6.03 7.84
C GLY A 64 11.40 5.25 8.35
N LEU A 65 11.44 3.95 8.07
CA LEU A 65 12.58 3.10 8.42
C LEU A 65 13.83 3.56 7.65
N THR A 66 15.02 3.36 8.22
CA THR A 66 16.31 3.82 7.67
C THR A 66 16.55 3.38 6.21
N ASP A 67 16.01 2.24 5.81
CA ASP A 67 16.21 1.72 4.45
C ASP A 67 15.16 2.21 3.44
N GLU A 68 14.04 2.79 3.88
CA GLU A 68 12.92 3.21 3.00
C GLU A 68 13.29 4.39 2.08
N TYR A 69 14.42 5.05 2.30
CA TYR A 69 14.91 6.19 1.52
C TYR A 69 16.28 5.95 0.89
N LYS A 70 16.81 4.73 1.00
CA LYS A 70 18.14 4.38 0.49
C LYS A 70 18.14 4.46 -1.03
N VAL A 71 19.17 5.08 -1.59
CA VAL A 71 19.44 5.11 -3.03
C VAL A 71 20.66 4.25 -3.29
N THR A 72 20.46 3.09 -3.92
CA THR A 72 21.55 2.16 -4.27
C THR A 72 21.91 2.29 -5.74
N LYS A 73 20.92 2.55 -6.59
CA LYS A 73 21.09 2.72 -8.04
C LYS A 73 20.05 3.69 -8.60
N ALA A 74 20.36 4.31 -9.73
CA ALA A 74 19.42 5.09 -10.52
C ALA A 74 19.65 4.85 -12.02
N ASN A 75 18.56 4.67 -12.75
CA ASN A 75 18.54 4.58 -14.21
C ASN A 75 17.91 5.86 -14.76
N LEU A 76 18.66 6.57 -15.61
CA LEU A 76 18.20 7.74 -16.34
C LEU A 76 17.82 7.33 -17.75
N TYR A 77 16.65 7.76 -18.21
CA TYR A 77 16.14 7.56 -19.57
C TYR A 77 15.98 8.91 -20.23
N LEU A 78 16.72 9.14 -21.32
CA LEU A 78 16.84 10.44 -21.96
C LEU A 78 16.03 10.47 -23.26
N PHE A 79 15.06 11.37 -23.31
CA PHE A 79 14.30 11.69 -24.53
C PHE A 79 14.69 13.10 -25.01
N PRO A 80 14.77 13.35 -26.33
CA PRO A 80 15.03 14.68 -26.88
C PRO A 80 14.08 15.74 -26.30
N GLY A 81 14.66 16.82 -25.78
CA GLY A 81 13.99 18.00 -25.22
C GLY A 81 13.95 19.19 -26.19
N GLY A 82 13.56 20.35 -25.65
CA GLY A 82 13.52 21.62 -26.40
C GLY A 82 12.29 21.86 -27.25
N ALA A 83 12.16 23.09 -27.77
CA ALA A 83 10.98 23.60 -28.48
C ALA A 83 10.61 22.85 -29.78
N SER A 84 11.58 22.15 -30.37
CA SER A 84 11.38 21.34 -31.59
C SER A 84 10.97 19.88 -31.28
N SER A 85 11.07 19.45 -30.02
CA SER A 85 10.67 18.11 -29.60
C SER A 85 9.21 18.10 -29.12
N SER A 86 8.45 17.09 -29.55
CA SER A 86 7.08 16.91 -29.08
C SER A 86 7.04 15.87 -27.96
N PHE A 87 6.44 16.24 -26.83
CA PHE A 87 6.20 15.32 -25.72
C PHE A 87 5.41 14.10 -26.19
N GLY A 88 5.85 12.91 -25.78
CA GLY A 88 5.18 11.65 -26.06
C GLY A 88 5.60 10.97 -27.37
N THR A 89 6.04 11.72 -28.39
CA THR A 89 6.41 11.15 -29.69
C THR A 89 7.92 11.02 -29.90
N ALA A 90 8.74 11.74 -29.12
CA ALA A 90 10.18 11.58 -29.15
C ALA A 90 10.57 10.15 -28.77
N THR A 91 11.62 9.61 -29.38
CA THR A 91 12.11 8.25 -29.07
C THR A 91 13.27 8.29 -28.09
N LEU A 92 13.41 7.22 -27.30
CA LEU A 92 14.47 7.06 -26.31
C LEU A 92 15.84 7.19 -26.98
N THR A 93 16.73 8.03 -26.46
CA THR A 93 18.07 8.24 -27.05
C THR A 93 19.17 7.57 -26.26
N GLU A 94 19.12 7.71 -24.94
CA GLU A 94 20.19 7.24 -24.07
C GLU A 94 19.61 6.67 -22.77
N ILE A 95 20.27 5.64 -22.25
CA ILE A 95 20.01 5.05 -20.93
C ILE A 95 21.31 5.10 -20.16
N ILE A 96 21.29 5.63 -18.95
CA ILE A 96 22.46 5.73 -18.07
C ILE A 96 22.14 5.08 -16.73
N SER A 97 22.94 4.09 -16.35
CA SER A 97 22.82 3.41 -15.05
C SER A 97 23.93 3.84 -14.10
N ILE A 98 23.55 4.30 -12.91
CA ILE A 98 24.46 4.78 -11.88
C ILE A 98 24.24 3.94 -10.62
N SER A 99 25.29 3.37 -10.04
CA SER A 99 25.23 2.50 -8.85
C SER A 99 26.05 3.00 -7.66
N GLN A 100 26.62 4.21 -7.77
CA GLN A 100 27.48 4.80 -6.75
C GLN A 100 26.89 6.12 -6.27
N PHE A 101 26.17 6.07 -5.15
CA PHE A 101 25.57 7.22 -4.50
C PHE A 101 26.10 7.40 -3.08
N THR A 102 26.37 8.64 -2.71
CA THR A 102 26.76 9.03 -1.35
C THR A 102 25.64 9.86 -0.74
N GLN A 103 25.16 9.45 0.43
CA GLN A 103 24.14 10.19 1.17
C GLN A 103 24.75 11.48 1.74
N THR A 104 24.06 12.60 1.50
CA THR A 104 24.31 13.89 2.13
C THR A 104 23.02 14.37 2.79
N THR A 105 23.10 14.88 4.01
CA THR A 105 21.94 15.45 4.71
C THR A 105 21.97 16.96 4.59
N THR A 106 20.91 17.54 4.04
CA THR A 106 20.71 19.00 4.02
C THR A 106 19.69 19.37 5.09
N THR A 107 20.11 20.19 6.05
CA THR A 107 19.21 20.76 7.06
C THR A 107 18.73 22.13 6.59
N THR A 108 17.50 22.21 6.10
CA THR A 108 16.76 23.48 6.08
C THR A 108 15.71 23.45 7.19
N THR A 109 15.35 24.64 7.68
CA THR A 109 14.55 24.85 8.90
C THR A 109 13.15 24.21 8.83
N ASP A 110 12.64 23.91 7.63
CA ASP A 110 11.25 23.46 7.45
C ASP A 110 11.06 22.12 6.69
N GLN A 111 12.05 21.55 5.99
CA GLN A 111 11.84 20.30 5.24
C GLN A 111 13.13 19.46 5.13
N LYS A 112 13.13 18.29 5.78
CA LYS A 112 14.31 17.44 6.02
C LYS A 112 14.65 16.53 4.81
N THR A 113 14.84 17.05 3.60
CA THR A 113 15.17 16.22 2.43
C THR A 113 16.49 15.47 2.61
N ILE A 114 16.53 14.17 2.30
CA ILE A 114 17.81 13.43 2.16
C ILE A 114 18.23 13.49 0.71
N VAL A 115 19.45 13.95 0.47
CA VAL A 115 20.03 14.08 -0.87
C VAL A 115 21.08 13.00 -1.07
N TRP A 116 21.03 12.32 -2.21
CA TRP A 116 22.03 11.35 -2.62
C TRP A 116 22.76 11.88 -3.84
N THR A 117 24.08 11.97 -3.76
CA THR A 117 24.91 12.50 -4.85
C THR A 117 25.64 11.36 -5.53
N SER A 118 25.54 11.27 -6.85
CA SER A 118 26.24 10.26 -7.62
C SER A 118 27.74 10.53 -7.74
N LYS A 119 28.50 9.52 -8.14
CA LYS A 119 29.77 9.76 -8.85
C LYS A 119 29.50 10.48 -10.18
N LYS A 120 30.45 11.30 -10.64
CA LYS A 120 30.44 11.90 -11.98
C LYS A 120 30.23 10.82 -13.04
N THR A 121 29.33 11.10 -13.97
CA THR A 121 28.92 10.20 -15.05
C THR A 121 28.91 10.96 -16.37
N ALA A 122 29.37 10.31 -17.44
CA ALA A 122 29.48 10.91 -18.77
C ALA A 122 28.18 10.74 -19.58
N LEU A 123 27.61 11.84 -20.06
CA LEU A 123 26.40 11.91 -20.89
C LEU A 123 26.71 12.56 -22.24
N THR A 124 25.90 12.27 -23.26
CA THR A 124 25.94 13.02 -24.52
C THR A 124 25.40 14.44 -24.29
N PRO A 125 26.07 15.51 -24.79
CA PRO A 125 25.49 16.85 -24.79
C PRO A 125 24.19 16.91 -25.62
N GLY A 126 23.22 17.70 -25.17
CA GLY A 126 21.93 17.84 -25.82
C GLY A 126 20.85 18.37 -24.88
N ASP A 127 19.74 18.81 -25.45
CA ASP A 127 18.53 19.18 -24.70
C ASP A 127 17.68 17.93 -24.46
N TYR A 128 17.34 17.65 -23.19
CA TYR A 128 16.67 16.41 -22.80
C TYR A 128 15.50 16.62 -21.85
N ARG A 129 14.51 15.74 -21.99
CA ARG A 129 13.62 15.31 -20.92
C ARG A 129 14.21 14.05 -20.29
N ILE A 130 14.64 14.17 -19.03
CA ILE A 130 15.35 13.13 -18.30
C ILE A 130 14.42 12.50 -17.27
N TYR A 131 14.09 11.23 -17.44
CA TYR A 131 13.31 10.43 -16.50
C TYR A 131 14.23 9.59 -15.64
N ILE A 132 13.99 9.56 -14.33
CA ILE A 132 14.85 8.83 -13.39
C ILE A 132 14.03 7.76 -12.65
N VAL A 133 14.51 6.52 -12.68
CA VAL A 133 14.00 5.43 -11.84
C VAL A 133 15.10 4.97 -10.90
N VAL A 134 14.84 5.11 -9.61
CA VAL A 134 15.74 4.76 -8.52
C VAL A 134 15.43 3.36 -8.02
N ASN A 135 16.47 2.59 -7.69
CA ASN A 135 16.40 1.21 -7.20
C ASN A 135 15.62 0.23 -8.09
N GLY A 136 15.33 0.62 -9.34
CA GLY A 136 14.59 -0.19 -10.30
C GLY A 136 14.93 0.19 -11.73
N THR A 137 14.42 -0.60 -12.67
CA THR A 137 14.56 -0.42 -14.13
C THR A 137 13.16 -0.49 -14.71
N VAL A 138 12.83 0.35 -15.69
CA VAL A 138 11.54 0.28 -16.38
C VAL A 138 11.40 -1.08 -17.08
N ASN A 139 10.25 -1.72 -16.86
CA ASN A 139 10.04 -3.11 -17.27
C ASN A 139 10.13 -3.26 -18.80
N GLY A 140 10.99 -4.18 -19.24
CA GLY A 140 11.20 -4.45 -20.67
C GLY A 140 11.78 -3.28 -21.46
N VAL A 141 12.52 -2.37 -20.81
CA VAL A 141 13.23 -1.27 -21.49
C VAL A 141 14.74 -1.45 -21.34
N GLY A 142 15.47 -1.45 -22.45
CA GLY A 142 16.91 -1.58 -22.51
C GLY A 142 17.52 -0.92 -23.75
N ASP A 143 18.81 -1.17 -24.02
CA ASP A 143 19.55 -0.50 -25.09
C ASP A 143 18.97 -0.75 -26.50
N SER A 144 18.28 -1.86 -26.71
CA SER A 144 17.60 -2.19 -27.98
C SER A 144 16.42 -1.28 -28.31
N ASP A 145 15.90 -0.55 -27.31
CA ASP A 145 14.75 0.34 -27.46
C ASP A 145 15.14 1.77 -27.86
N LYS A 146 16.45 2.05 -27.90
CA LYS A 146 16.98 3.35 -28.33
C LYS A 146 16.62 3.59 -29.80
N GLY A 147 16.03 4.76 -30.08
CA GLY A 147 15.57 5.18 -31.40
C GLY A 147 14.21 4.62 -31.82
N THR A 148 13.62 3.69 -31.06
CA THR A 148 12.37 3.00 -31.43
C THR A 148 11.24 3.19 -30.42
N LEU A 149 11.54 3.15 -29.12
CA LEU A 149 10.53 3.32 -28.08
C LEU A 149 10.15 4.78 -27.93
N THR A 150 8.86 5.09 -28.17
CA THR A 150 8.33 6.44 -27.98
C THR A 150 8.22 6.78 -26.50
N GLU A 151 8.30 8.07 -26.17
CA GLU A 151 8.15 8.58 -24.80
C GLU A 151 6.78 8.21 -24.19
N ALA A 152 5.71 8.23 -25.00
CA ALA A 152 4.39 7.80 -24.55
C ALA A 152 4.35 6.30 -24.21
N ASP A 153 4.93 5.44 -25.06
CA ASP A 153 5.00 4.00 -24.81
C ASP A 153 5.89 3.68 -23.60
N PHE A 154 6.95 4.45 -23.37
CA PHE A 154 7.80 4.36 -22.18
C PHE A 154 7.02 4.71 -20.91
N LEU A 155 6.28 5.81 -20.92
CA LEU A 155 5.48 6.26 -19.78
C LEU A 155 4.32 5.32 -19.46
N ALA A 156 3.79 4.63 -20.48
CA ALA A 156 2.74 3.63 -20.34
C ALA A 156 3.21 2.31 -19.71
N LYS A 157 4.53 2.08 -19.56
CA LYS A 157 5.07 0.85 -18.97
C LYS A 157 4.68 0.73 -17.49
N THR A 158 4.24 -0.45 -17.11
CA THR A 158 4.00 -0.82 -15.71
C THR A 158 5.20 -1.57 -15.13
N THR A 159 5.27 -1.63 -13.80
CA THR A 159 6.20 -2.52 -13.11
C THR A 159 5.95 -3.98 -13.50
N ALA A 160 6.96 -4.83 -13.35
CA ALA A 160 6.71 -6.27 -13.43
C ALA A 160 5.68 -6.69 -12.35
N ASP A 161 4.87 -7.70 -12.67
CA ASP A 161 3.91 -8.26 -11.74
C ASP A 161 4.59 -8.72 -10.46
N ALA A 162 4.19 -8.12 -9.34
CA ALA A 162 4.55 -8.62 -8.03
C ALA A 162 3.91 -9.99 -7.78
N THR A 163 4.63 -10.84 -7.05
CA THR A 163 4.18 -12.19 -6.66
C THR A 163 3.69 -12.25 -5.22
N SER A 164 4.04 -11.26 -4.40
CA SER A 164 3.56 -11.09 -3.03
C SER A 164 3.59 -9.61 -2.63
N VAL A 165 2.94 -9.29 -1.50
CA VAL A 165 3.18 -8.00 -0.84
C VAL A 165 4.61 -7.96 -0.32
N ILE A 166 5.21 -6.77 -0.32
CA ILE A 166 6.55 -6.57 0.24
C ILE A 166 6.36 -6.19 1.71
N VAL A 167 6.95 -6.93 2.66
CA VAL A 167 6.80 -6.66 4.11
C VAL A 167 8.07 -6.11 4.77
N ALA A 168 9.16 -6.04 4.02
CA ALA A 168 10.44 -5.45 4.42
C ALA A 168 11.09 -4.78 3.21
N VAL A 169 11.86 -3.71 3.43
CA VAL A 169 12.54 -3.01 2.34
C VAL A 169 13.51 -3.98 1.65
N PRO A 170 13.43 -4.15 0.31
CA PRO A 170 14.39 -4.98 -0.41
C PRO A 170 15.83 -4.50 -0.21
N SER A 171 16.82 -5.40 -0.33
CA SER A 171 18.25 -5.03 -0.23
C SER A 171 18.67 -3.92 -1.20
N ASP A 172 18.04 -3.93 -2.37
CA ASP A 172 18.23 -2.94 -3.44
C ASP A 172 17.54 -1.60 -3.13
N GLY A 173 16.72 -1.52 -2.08
CA GLY A 173 15.90 -0.37 -1.74
C GLY A 173 14.51 -0.38 -2.40
N LEU A 174 13.69 0.61 -2.05
CA LEU A 174 12.37 0.79 -2.66
C LEU A 174 12.49 1.53 -3.98
N VAL A 175 11.68 1.13 -4.97
CA VAL A 175 11.62 1.82 -6.27
C VAL A 175 11.03 3.22 -6.10
N MET A 176 11.70 4.21 -6.65
CA MET A 176 11.25 5.60 -6.69
C MET A 176 11.38 6.15 -8.11
N ALA A 177 10.57 7.12 -8.48
CA ALA A 177 10.60 7.73 -9.80
C ALA A 177 10.67 9.26 -9.71
N SER A 178 11.28 9.91 -10.71
CA SER A 178 11.39 11.36 -10.78
C SER A 178 10.04 12.05 -10.77
N ARG A 179 9.98 13.14 -10.02
CA ARG A 179 8.89 14.11 -9.99
C ARG A 179 9.53 15.49 -9.95
N SER A 180 9.43 16.21 -11.05
CA SER A 180 10.12 17.46 -11.28
C SER A 180 9.41 18.63 -10.61
N PRO A 181 10.16 19.50 -9.90
CA PRO A 181 9.66 20.80 -9.47
C PRO A 181 9.44 21.68 -10.70
N ASN A 182 8.28 22.33 -10.81
CA ASN A 182 8.10 23.39 -11.79
C ASN A 182 8.84 24.67 -11.34
N SER A 183 8.76 25.74 -12.13
CA SER A 183 9.45 27.01 -11.88
C SER A 183 9.07 27.72 -10.55
N ASN A 184 7.99 27.30 -9.88
CA ASN A 184 7.60 27.79 -8.56
C ASN A 184 7.86 26.78 -7.42
N ASN A 185 8.63 25.73 -7.69
CA ASN A 185 8.90 24.61 -6.79
C ASN A 185 7.66 23.80 -6.37
N SER A 186 6.53 23.90 -7.08
CA SER A 186 5.43 22.93 -6.95
C SER A 186 5.65 21.76 -7.91
N ASN A 187 5.53 20.53 -7.39
CA ASN A 187 6.00 19.34 -8.10
C ASN A 187 4.94 18.84 -9.09
N THR A 188 5.19 18.82 -10.41
CA THR A 188 4.14 18.40 -11.37
C THR A 188 4.56 17.44 -12.48
N LEU A 189 5.75 17.53 -13.06
CA LEU A 189 6.11 16.74 -14.25
C LEU A 189 6.91 15.46 -13.90
N PRO A 190 6.90 14.42 -14.75
CA PRO A 190 7.60 13.16 -14.46
C PRO A 190 9.10 13.20 -14.82
N TYR A 191 9.58 14.27 -15.46
CA TYR A 191 10.93 14.39 -16.03
C TYR A 191 11.61 15.71 -15.67
N ILE A 192 12.94 15.74 -15.72
CA ILE A 192 13.77 16.93 -15.59
C ILE A 192 14.06 17.45 -17.00
N ALA A 193 13.62 18.68 -17.32
CA ALA A 193 14.03 19.36 -18.55
C ALA A 193 15.38 20.03 -18.33
N GLN A 194 16.40 19.63 -19.08
CA GLN A 194 17.73 20.20 -18.94
C GLN A 194 18.54 20.09 -20.23
N GLU A 195 19.17 21.20 -20.61
CA GLU A 195 20.23 21.22 -21.60
C GLU A 195 21.55 20.78 -20.95
N ILE A 196 22.11 19.70 -21.47
CA ILE A 196 23.39 19.14 -21.06
C ILE A 196 24.51 19.71 -21.94
N THR A 197 25.44 20.43 -21.34
CA THR A 197 26.61 21.03 -22.00
C THR A 197 27.91 20.47 -21.42
N LYS A 198 28.99 20.53 -22.20
CA LYS A 198 30.31 20.04 -21.77
C LYS A 198 30.91 20.90 -20.65
N ASP A 199 30.79 22.22 -20.79
CA ASP A 199 31.31 23.21 -19.86
C ASP A 199 30.29 24.34 -19.63
N PRO A 200 30.13 24.84 -18.40
CA PRO A 200 30.70 24.33 -17.15
C PRO A 200 30.10 22.97 -16.76
N GLU A 201 30.75 22.24 -15.86
CA GLU A 201 30.19 21.00 -15.28
C GLU A 201 28.83 21.26 -14.64
N GLN A 202 27.86 20.40 -14.95
CA GLN A 202 26.46 20.55 -14.53
C GLN A 202 26.05 19.49 -13.50
N THR A 203 24.95 19.78 -12.81
CA THR A 203 24.26 18.82 -11.93
C THR A 203 22.84 18.62 -12.44
N ILE A 204 22.41 17.36 -12.52
CA ILE A 204 20.99 17.00 -12.71
C ILE A 204 20.40 16.82 -11.32
N ALA A 205 19.52 17.75 -10.92
CA ALA A 205 18.82 17.70 -9.65
C ALA A 205 17.41 17.12 -9.84
N ALA A 206 17.10 16.05 -9.12
CA ALA A 206 15.81 15.38 -9.19
C ALA A 206 15.21 15.18 -7.80
N THR A 207 13.94 15.53 -7.64
CA THR A 207 13.12 15.01 -6.56
C THR A 207 12.47 13.72 -7.01
N VAL A 208 12.39 12.72 -6.14
CA VAL A 208 11.76 11.42 -6.46
C VAL A 208 10.64 11.10 -5.49
N GLU A 209 9.70 10.28 -5.91
CA GLU A 209 8.68 9.72 -5.03
C GLU A 209 8.66 8.20 -5.10
N ARG A 210 8.29 7.55 -3.99
CA ARG A 210 8.10 6.09 -3.96
C ARG A 210 6.91 5.72 -4.84
N VAL A 211 7.05 4.63 -5.60
CA VAL A 211 5.99 4.12 -6.49
C VAL A 211 4.90 3.33 -5.75
N MET A 212 5.10 3.10 -4.44
CA MET A 212 4.23 2.29 -3.58
C MET A 212 3.67 3.11 -2.42
N GLY A 213 2.54 2.67 -1.87
CA GLY A 213 2.06 3.05 -0.54
C GLY A 213 2.54 2.07 0.53
N LYS A 214 2.55 2.51 1.78
CA LYS A 214 2.90 1.70 2.97
C LYS A 214 1.67 1.51 3.82
N ILE A 215 1.34 0.27 4.17
CA ILE A 215 0.29 -0.09 5.11
C ILE A 215 0.97 -0.61 6.37
N THR A 216 0.57 -0.10 7.53
CA THR A 216 1.02 -0.61 8.83
C THR A 216 -0.17 -1.02 9.68
N VAL A 217 0.03 -2.05 10.50
CA VAL A 217 -0.92 -2.48 11.53
C VAL A 217 -0.28 -2.22 12.88
N THR A 218 -1.01 -1.57 13.77
CA THR A 218 -0.61 -1.29 15.15
C THR A 218 -1.46 -2.11 16.11
N ALA A 219 -0.87 -2.59 17.21
CA ALA A 219 -1.60 -3.39 18.18
C ALA A 219 -2.70 -2.56 18.85
N GLY A 220 -3.91 -3.11 18.86
CA GLY A 220 -5.10 -2.46 19.41
C GLY A 220 -5.62 -3.18 20.66
N GLY A 221 -6.87 -2.93 21.05
CA GLY A 221 -7.55 -3.62 22.15
C GLY A 221 -8.27 -2.67 23.11
N THR A 222 -9.09 -3.22 24.01
CA THR A 222 -9.82 -2.43 25.02
C THR A 222 -8.86 -1.71 25.97
N SER A 223 -7.70 -2.31 26.27
CA SER A 223 -6.62 -1.70 27.06
C SER A 223 -5.29 -2.32 26.67
N VAL A 224 -4.41 -1.55 26.04
CA VAL A 224 -3.11 -2.06 25.55
C VAL A 224 -1.99 -1.67 26.52
N SER A 225 -1.77 -2.50 27.53
CA SER A 225 -0.76 -2.27 28.58
C SER A 225 0.21 -3.43 28.77
N SER A 226 -0.03 -4.56 28.09
CA SER A 226 0.80 -5.75 28.16
C SER A 226 0.57 -6.66 26.95
N ALA A 227 1.45 -7.63 26.74
CA ALA A 227 1.25 -8.66 25.71
C ALA A 227 -0.04 -9.47 25.90
N ALA A 228 -0.54 -9.60 27.14
CA ALA A 228 -1.75 -10.35 27.45
C ALA A 228 -3.05 -9.59 27.10
N THR A 229 -2.98 -8.27 27.01
CA THR A 229 -4.15 -7.41 26.74
C THR A 229 -4.12 -6.80 25.33
N ALA A 230 -2.98 -6.87 24.64
CA ALA A 230 -2.87 -6.49 23.24
C ALA A 230 -3.80 -7.33 22.36
N ASN A 231 -4.51 -6.64 21.46
CA ASN A 231 -5.49 -7.16 20.50
C ASN A 231 -6.67 -7.91 21.13
N LYS A 232 -6.87 -7.76 22.45
CA LYS A 232 -7.98 -8.36 23.18
C LYS A 232 -9.07 -7.33 23.41
N TYR A 233 -10.30 -7.69 23.03
CA TYR A 233 -11.48 -6.84 23.11
C TYR A 233 -12.49 -7.48 24.06
N THR A 234 -12.81 -6.77 25.14
CA THR A 234 -13.74 -7.19 26.21
C THR A 234 -14.89 -6.22 26.40
N SER A 235 -14.88 -5.10 25.68
CA SER A 235 -15.94 -4.11 25.66
C SER A 235 -16.40 -3.94 24.23
N PHE A 236 -17.70 -4.06 24.02
CA PHE A 236 -18.31 -4.09 22.70
C PHE A 236 -19.41 -3.03 22.59
N SER A 237 -19.85 -2.71 21.37
CA SER A 237 -21.01 -1.82 21.14
C SER A 237 -22.27 -2.35 21.82
N THR A 238 -23.31 -1.52 21.94
CA THR A 238 -24.61 -1.90 22.53
C THR A 238 -25.24 -3.11 21.83
N THR A 239 -25.03 -3.29 20.52
CA THR A 239 -25.50 -4.43 19.73
C THR A 239 -24.87 -5.75 20.18
N VAL A 240 -23.59 -5.76 20.55
CA VAL A 240 -22.91 -6.95 21.07
C VAL A 240 -23.10 -7.12 22.57
N ALA A 241 -23.21 -6.02 23.32
CA ALA A 241 -23.57 -6.08 24.73
C ALA A 241 -24.92 -6.80 24.93
N GLN A 242 -25.85 -6.71 23.97
CA GLN A 242 -27.11 -7.48 23.98
C GLN A 242 -26.90 -8.99 23.82
N ILE A 243 -25.82 -9.43 23.17
CA ILE A 243 -25.47 -10.86 23.06
C ILE A 243 -25.11 -11.43 24.44
N ASN A 244 -24.56 -10.62 25.36
CA ASN A 244 -24.17 -10.93 26.75
C ASN A 244 -23.30 -12.19 26.97
N ASN A 245 -22.95 -12.88 25.89
CA ASN A 245 -22.45 -14.25 25.92
C ASN A 245 -21.08 -14.37 25.27
N ILE A 246 -20.34 -13.26 25.15
CA ILE A 246 -18.99 -13.23 24.59
C ILE A 246 -18.07 -12.70 25.68
N THR A 247 -17.08 -13.50 26.07
CA THR A 247 -16.10 -13.13 27.11
C THR A 247 -15.05 -12.19 26.54
N ASP A 248 -14.49 -12.57 25.40
CA ASP A 248 -13.59 -11.73 24.62
C ASP A 248 -13.58 -12.15 23.15
N ILE A 249 -13.13 -11.20 22.32
CA ILE A 249 -12.67 -11.45 20.97
C ILE A 249 -11.21 -11.01 20.91
N THR A 250 -10.35 -11.89 20.42
CA THR A 250 -8.91 -11.62 20.32
C THR A 250 -8.48 -11.66 18.86
N LEU A 251 -7.99 -10.55 18.30
CA LEU A 251 -7.39 -10.57 16.96
C LEU A 251 -6.04 -11.29 17.04
N LYS A 252 -5.86 -12.31 16.20
CA LYS A 252 -4.66 -13.15 16.18
C LYS A 252 -3.77 -12.83 15.01
N ASN A 253 -4.38 -12.63 13.84
CA ASN A 253 -3.64 -12.43 12.60
C ASN A 253 -4.33 -11.42 11.70
N TYR A 254 -3.62 -10.99 10.65
CA TYR A 254 -4.15 -10.18 9.58
C TYR A 254 -3.61 -10.63 8.22
N TYR A 255 -4.31 -10.23 7.16
CA TYR A 255 -3.86 -10.42 5.78
C TYR A 255 -4.30 -9.22 4.93
N VAL A 256 -3.40 -8.69 4.09
CA VAL A 256 -3.70 -7.56 3.21
C VAL A 256 -4.33 -8.05 1.91
N VAL A 257 -5.55 -7.62 1.66
CA VAL A 257 -6.34 -8.00 0.48
C VAL A 257 -6.36 -6.87 -0.56
N ASN A 258 -6.57 -7.25 -1.81
CA ASN A 258 -6.66 -6.43 -3.03
C ASN A 258 -5.43 -5.54 -3.25
N ALA A 259 -4.26 -5.99 -2.79
CA ALA A 259 -3.01 -5.38 -3.16
C ALA A 259 -2.71 -5.65 -4.65
N ARG A 260 -2.40 -4.61 -5.40
CA ARG A 260 -2.16 -4.64 -6.85
C ARG A 260 -0.85 -5.35 -7.20
N LYS A 261 -0.82 -6.10 -8.30
CA LYS A 261 0.41 -6.71 -8.82
C LYS A 261 1.35 -5.71 -9.49
N GLU A 262 0.78 -4.69 -10.11
CA GLU A 262 1.52 -3.72 -10.92
C GLU A 262 1.09 -2.28 -10.59
N GLY A 263 2.01 -1.35 -10.87
CA GLY A 263 1.75 0.08 -10.85
C GLY A 263 2.54 0.80 -11.95
N TYR A 264 2.22 2.06 -12.18
CA TYR A 264 3.04 2.94 -13.03
C TYR A 264 4.28 3.44 -12.28
N TYR A 265 5.43 3.50 -12.97
CA TYR A 265 6.63 4.12 -12.42
C TYR A 265 6.38 5.60 -12.13
N PHE A 266 5.91 6.35 -13.12
CA PHE A 266 5.62 7.77 -13.01
C PHE A 266 4.15 8.00 -12.64
N ARG A 267 3.87 9.02 -11.85
CA ARG A 267 2.52 9.31 -11.36
C ARG A 267 1.60 9.77 -12.49
N HIS A 268 0.49 9.06 -12.67
CA HIS A 268 -0.57 9.41 -13.62
C HIS A 268 -1.70 10.09 -12.86
N VAL A 269 -2.24 11.20 -13.38
CA VAL A 269 -3.37 11.90 -12.74
C VAL A 269 -4.55 12.08 -13.68
N ASP A 270 -5.76 12.00 -13.12
CA ASP A 270 -6.98 12.25 -13.86
C ASP A 270 -7.32 13.75 -13.89
N LYS A 271 -7.62 14.26 -15.08
CA LYS A 271 -8.07 15.63 -15.33
C LYS A 271 -9.38 15.72 -16.12
N GLY A 272 -10.01 14.59 -16.45
CA GLY A 272 -11.28 14.58 -17.18
C GLY A 272 -12.06 13.26 -17.19
N SER A 273 -11.87 12.37 -16.22
CA SER A 273 -12.43 11.00 -16.22
C SER A 273 -12.00 10.16 -17.42
N SER A 274 -10.85 10.48 -18.01
CA SER A 274 -10.47 10.01 -19.34
C SER A 274 -8.98 9.67 -19.49
N ALA A 275 -8.23 9.58 -18.38
CA ALA A 275 -6.79 9.30 -18.45
C ALA A 275 -6.53 7.84 -18.89
N THR A 276 -6.56 7.61 -20.19
CA THR A 276 -6.16 6.35 -20.82
C THR A 276 -4.96 6.61 -21.72
N ASN A 277 -4.16 5.58 -21.96
CA ASN A 277 -3.00 5.72 -22.83
C ASN A 277 -3.40 6.02 -24.29
N PRO A 278 -2.64 6.87 -25.00
CA PRO A 278 -1.46 7.60 -24.52
C PRO A 278 -1.84 8.84 -23.69
N LEU A 279 -1.17 9.01 -22.54
CA LEU A 279 -1.30 10.22 -21.76
C LEU A 279 -0.66 11.43 -22.45
N THR A 280 -1.27 12.60 -22.25
CA THR A 280 -0.66 13.88 -22.60
C THR A 280 0.16 14.42 -21.44
N GLU A 281 1.06 15.38 -21.67
CA GLU A 281 1.81 16.06 -20.61
C GLU A 281 0.87 16.63 -19.51
N ALA A 282 -0.33 17.06 -19.90
CA ALA A 282 -1.33 17.55 -18.96
C ALA A 282 -1.78 16.50 -17.94
N ASN A 283 -1.66 15.20 -18.23
CA ASN A 283 -2.02 14.11 -17.31
C ASN A 283 -0.94 13.80 -16.27
N TYR A 284 0.11 14.62 -16.19
CA TYR A 284 1.13 14.57 -15.14
C TYR A 284 1.08 15.89 -14.35
N GLY A 285 0.84 15.82 -13.04
CA GLY A 285 0.81 16.99 -12.15
C GLY A 285 -0.34 17.00 -11.16
N THR A 286 -0.85 18.18 -10.83
CA THR A 286 -1.98 18.32 -9.89
C THR A 286 -3.32 18.02 -10.58
N SER A 287 -4.10 17.12 -10.00
CA SER A 287 -5.50 16.84 -10.39
C SER A 287 -6.48 17.82 -9.72
N SER A 288 -7.74 17.85 -10.19
CA SER A 288 -8.83 18.62 -9.56
C SER A 288 -9.38 17.91 -8.32
N THR A 289 -10.22 18.61 -7.54
CA THR A 289 -10.91 17.99 -6.39
C THR A 289 -12.08 17.09 -6.79
N THR A 290 -12.56 17.19 -8.03
CA THR A 290 -13.75 16.48 -8.53
C THR A 290 -13.44 15.16 -9.23
N LEU A 291 -12.16 14.82 -9.38
CA LEU A 291 -11.67 13.63 -10.09
C LEU A 291 -10.65 12.86 -9.22
N PRO A 292 -10.41 11.58 -9.53
CA PRO A 292 -9.34 10.83 -8.87
C PRO A 292 -8.01 11.57 -8.96
N TYR A 293 -7.40 11.79 -7.80
CA TYR A 293 -6.16 12.56 -7.73
C TYR A 293 -5.01 11.88 -8.47
N VAL A 294 -4.96 10.55 -8.41
CA VAL A 294 -3.98 9.68 -9.06
C VAL A 294 -4.70 8.46 -9.63
N THR A 295 -4.15 7.85 -10.67
CA THR A 295 -4.72 6.67 -11.32
C THR A 295 -3.72 5.52 -11.43
N ASP A 296 -4.11 4.34 -10.96
CA ASP A 296 -3.45 3.07 -11.24
C ASP A 296 -3.77 2.52 -12.66
N PRO A 297 -2.99 1.55 -13.18
CA PRO A 297 -3.16 1.00 -14.54
C PRO A 297 -4.54 0.44 -14.89
N LYS A 298 -5.36 0.10 -13.89
CA LYS A 298 -6.69 -0.51 -14.02
C LYS A 298 -7.81 0.35 -13.45
N THR A 299 -7.55 1.62 -13.09
CA THR A 299 -8.56 2.53 -12.53
C THR A 299 -9.85 2.56 -13.37
N TYR A 300 -9.71 2.62 -14.69
CA TYR A 300 -10.82 2.68 -15.64
C TYR A 300 -11.31 1.31 -16.14
N ASP A 301 -10.51 0.26 -15.96
CA ASP A 301 -10.88 -1.11 -16.36
C ASP A 301 -11.85 -1.74 -15.34
N LYS A 302 -11.86 -1.23 -14.10
CA LYS A 302 -12.74 -1.68 -13.02
C LYS A 302 -14.19 -1.41 -13.38
N THR A 303 -14.90 -2.48 -13.68
CA THR A 303 -16.32 -2.44 -14.06
C THR A 303 -17.15 -3.24 -13.07
N TYR A 304 -18.37 -2.81 -12.84
CA TYR A 304 -19.32 -3.48 -11.95
C TYR A 304 -20.62 -3.70 -12.72
N THR A 305 -21.00 -4.97 -12.90
CA THR A 305 -22.31 -5.35 -13.42
C THR A 305 -23.19 -5.84 -12.28
N SER A 306 -24.46 -5.45 -12.28
CA SER A 306 -25.45 -5.72 -11.23
C SER A 306 -25.82 -7.20 -11.00
N THR A 307 -25.09 -8.14 -11.58
CA THR A 307 -25.33 -9.59 -11.52
C THR A 307 -23.95 -10.26 -11.44
N PRO A 308 -23.72 -11.21 -10.52
CA PRO A 308 -22.49 -11.35 -9.75
C PRO A 308 -21.33 -11.81 -10.62
N ALA A 309 -20.58 -10.84 -11.13
CA ALA A 309 -19.25 -11.03 -11.65
C ALA A 309 -18.59 -9.64 -11.65
N LEU A 310 -17.46 -9.50 -10.97
CA LEU A 310 -16.51 -8.47 -11.38
C LEU A 310 -16.13 -8.81 -12.82
N ALA A 311 -16.33 -7.86 -13.74
CA ALA A 311 -15.83 -8.05 -15.09
C ALA A 311 -14.29 -7.97 -15.05
N ASN A 312 -13.64 -8.80 -15.88
CA ASN A 312 -12.19 -9.06 -15.91
C ASN A 312 -11.67 -10.01 -14.82
N SER A 313 -10.52 -10.60 -15.11
CA SER A 313 -9.83 -11.54 -14.23
C SER A 313 -9.26 -10.80 -13.00
N TYR A 314 -10.07 -10.63 -11.95
CA TYR A 314 -9.63 -10.14 -10.64
C TYR A 314 -8.29 -10.79 -10.20
N GLY A 315 -8.11 -12.09 -10.46
CA GLY A 315 -6.89 -12.84 -10.18
C GLY A 315 -5.64 -12.42 -10.99
N ASP A 316 -5.81 -11.69 -12.09
CA ASP A 316 -4.70 -11.13 -12.87
C ASP A 316 -4.23 -9.79 -12.28
N TRP A 317 -5.13 -9.06 -11.62
CA TRP A 317 -4.90 -7.69 -11.17
C TRP A 317 -4.36 -7.59 -9.75
N TYR A 318 -4.75 -8.51 -8.89
CA TYR A 318 -4.41 -8.50 -7.47
C TYR A 318 -3.51 -9.68 -7.11
N LEU A 319 -2.69 -9.47 -6.08
CA LEU A 319 -1.76 -10.48 -5.56
C LEU A 319 -2.45 -11.75 -5.03
N GLN A 320 -3.75 -11.64 -4.76
CA GLN A 320 -4.57 -12.76 -4.35
C GLN A 320 -5.16 -13.40 -5.61
N GLY A 321 -4.90 -14.68 -5.82
CA GLY A 321 -5.53 -15.42 -6.92
C GLY A 321 -7.05 -15.36 -6.83
N SER A 322 -7.73 -15.52 -7.97
CA SER A 322 -9.20 -15.48 -8.07
C SER A 322 -9.95 -16.50 -7.20
N SER A 323 -9.28 -17.54 -6.70
CA SER A 323 -9.83 -18.53 -5.77
C SER A 323 -9.95 -18.05 -4.31
N ALA A 324 -9.55 -16.81 -4.01
CA ALA A 324 -9.40 -16.32 -2.64
C ALA A 324 -10.65 -15.65 -2.02
N PHE A 325 -11.78 -15.55 -2.75
CA PHE A 325 -12.98 -14.85 -2.27
C PHE A 325 -14.34 -15.50 -2.57
N GLY A 326 -14.35 -16.72 -3.12
CA GLY A 326 -15.59 -17.51 -3.18
C GLY A 326 -16.09 -17.92 -1.79
N LEU A 327 -17.33 -18.39 -1.71
CA LEU A 327 -18.04 -18.76 -0.47
C LEU A 327 -17.16 -19.41 0.63
N SER A 328 -16.17 -20.25 0.31
CA SER A 328 -15.33 -21.01 1.25
C SER A 328 -13.95 -20.39 1.60
N SER A 329 -13.66 -19.13 1.24
CA SER A 329 -12.27 -18.71 0.99
C SER A 329 -11.49 -18.09 2.14
N PHE A 330 -12.10 -17.69 3.26
CA PHE A 330 -11.29 -17.13 4.37
C PHE A 330 -10.56 -18.23 5.16
N GLY A 331 -11.16 -19.42 5.26
CA GLY A 331 -10.51 -20.61 5.85
C GLY A 331 -9.53 -21.33 4.91
N THR A 332 -9.63 -21.09 3.60
CA THR A 332 -8.77 -21.66 2.54
C THR A 332 -7.94 -20.62 1.81
N PHE A 333 -7.85 -19.42 2.39
CA PHE A 333 -7.10 -18.31 1.87
C PHE A 333 -5.66 -18.80 1.63
N SER A 334 -5.22 -18.86 0.37
CA SER A 334 -3.93 -19.47 0.01
C SER A 334 -2.73 -18.62 0.47
N GLY A 335 -2.97 -17.41 0.98
CA GLY A 335 -1.96 -16.58 1.63
C GLY A 335 -1.76 -16.93 3.11
N THR A 336 -0.52 -16.82 3.56
CA THR A 336 -0.19 -17.01 4.97
C THR A 336 -0.57 -15.76 5.77
N TYR A 337 -1.52 -15.91 6.68
CA TYR A 337 -1.89 -14.87 7.65
C TYR A 337 -0.65 -14.45 8.47
N THR A 338 -0.48 -13.14 8.67
CA THR A 338 0.60 -12.57 9.48
C THR A 338 0.13 -12.37 10.92
N ASP A 339 0.96 -12.69 11.91
CA ASP A 339 0.64 -12.44 13.33
C ASP A 339 0.43 -10.96 13.61
N MET A 340 -0.60 -10.65 14.41
CA MET A 340 -0.81 -9.29 14.90
C MET A 340 0.44 -8.75 15.61
N PRO A 341 0.76 -7.45 15.48
CA PRO A 341 1.73 -6.79 16.36
C PRO A 341 1.30 -6.95 17.82
N GLY A 342 2.27 -7.04 18.74
CA GLY A 342 2.02 -7.23 20.16
C GLY A 342 2.26 -5.98 20.99
N TYR A 343 2.64 -6.23 22.23
CA TYR A 343 3.15 -5.21 23.15
C TYR A 343 4.45 -5.75 23.72
N SER A 344 5.55 -5.01 23.53
CA SER A 344 6.86 -5.41 24.02
C SER A 344 7.68 -4.19 24.43
N SER A 345 8.66 -4.38 25.30
CA SER A 345 9.56 -3.32 25.77
C SER A 345 8.82 -2.07 26.32
N GLY A 346 7.64 -2.26 26.91
CA GLY A 346 6.85 -1.17 27.49
C GLY A 346 6.08 -0.32 26.46
N ALA A 347 5.98 -0.76 25.20
CA ALA A 347 5.32 -0.03 24.13
C ALA A 347 4.42 -0.91 23.24
N VAL A 348 3.42 -0.27 22.63
CA VAL A 348 2.59 -0.86 21.58
C VAL A 348 3.45 -1.05 20.33
N GLU A 349 3.37 -2.23 19.72
CA GLU A 349 4.09 -2.49 18.47
C GLU A 349 3.30 -2.03 17.24
N THR A 350 4.03 -1.58 16.23
CA THR A 350 3.54 -1.35 14.87
C THR A 350 4.38 -2.17 13.90
N LYS A 351 3.75 -2.85 12.96
CA LYS A 351 4.41 -3.66 11.92
C LYS A 351 4.02 -3.16 10.54
N VAL A 352 4.97 -3.24 9.60
CA VAL A 352 4.66 -3.07 8.18
C VAL A 352 3.85 -4.27 7.71
N ALA A 353 2.64 -4.01 7.25
CA ALA A 353 1.75 -5.02 6.70
C ALA A 353 1.97 -5.20 5.20
N ALA A 354 2.24 -4.11 4.48
CA ALA A 354 2.60 -4.16 3.06
C ALA A 354 3.26 -2.85 2.62
N TYR A 355 4.21 -2.95 1.70
CA TYR A 355 4.41 -1.98 0.64
C TYR A 355 3.72 -2.55 -0.59
N CYS A 356 2.77 -1.79 -1.15
CA CYS A 356 1.98 -2.22 -2.30
C CYS A 356 1.79 -1.08 -3.30
N TYR A 357 1.58 -1.45 -4.55
CA TYR A 357 1.28 -0.47 -5.59
C TYR A 357 -0.05 0.24 -5.34
N GLU A 358 -0.16 1.42 -5.93
CA GLU A 358 -1.35 2.23 -5.97
C GLU A 358 -2.57 1.43 -6.46
N ASN A 359 -3.69 1.61 -5.78
CA ASN A 359 -4.97 0.98 -6.10
C ASN A 359 -6.07 2.03 -5.94
N THR A 360 -6.56 2.55 -7.05
CA THR A 360 -7.47 3.70 -7.14
C THR A 360 -8.65 3.40 -8.04
N MET A 361 -9.80 3.99 -7.76
CA MET A 361 -11.04 3.68 -8.45
C MET A 361 -11.80 4.95 -8.78
N LEU A 362 -12.64 4.88 -9.81
CA LEU A 362 -13.70 5.86 -9.99
C LEU A 362 -14.68 5.80 -8.82
N LYS A 363 -15.34 6.92 -8.55
CA LYS A 363 -16.29 7.09 -7.43
C LYS A 363 -17.29 5.94 -7.33
N ASP A 364 -17.92 5.56 -8.43
CA ASP A 364 -18.94 4.50 -8.50
C ASP A 364 -18.37 3.07 -8.49
N LYS A 365 -17.04 2.94 -8.48
CA LYS A 365 -16.29 1.66 -8.52
C LYS A 365 -15.53 1.35 -7.23
N GLN A 366 -15.74 2.13 -6.16
CA GLN A 366 -15.19 1.85 -4.83
C GLN A 366 -15.99 0.72 -4.16
N LYS A 367 -15.73 -0.52 -4.60
CA LYS A 367 -16.39 -1.73 -4.10
C LYS A 367 -15.39 -2.61 -3.36
N ASN A 368 -15.87 -3.39 -2.40
CA ASN A 368 -15.06 -4.29 -1.58
C ASN A 368 -14.15 -5.18 -2.44
N GLY A 369 -14.66 -5.69 -3.57
CA GLY A 369 -13.88 -6.47 -4.53
C GLY A 369 -12.80 -5.71 -5.32
N TYR A 370 -12.68 -4.39 -5.20
CA TYR A 370 -11.62 -3.60 -5.84
C TYR A 370 -10.77 -2.80 -4.84
N THR A 371 -11.26 -2.59 -3.62
CA THR A 371 -10.60 -1.78 -2.60
C THR A 371 -9.53 -2.55 -1.85
N THR A 372 -8.32 -2.00 -1.70
CA THR A 372 -7.30 -2.60 -0.82
C THR A 372 -7.80 -2.62 0.63
N GLY A 373 -7.72 -3.77 1.28
CA GLY A 373 -8.22 -3.95 2.64
C GLY A 373 -7.29 -4.81 3.50
N ILE A 374 -7.70 -5.00 4.75
CA ILE A 374 -7.07 -5.91 5.71
C ILE A 374 -8.16 -6.81 6.26
N VAL A 375 -7.96 -8.12 6.17
CA VAL A 375 -8.81 -9.10 6.84
C VAL A 375 -8.13 -9.52 8.13
N PHE A 376 -8.73 -9.16 9.26
CA PHE A 376 -8.29 -9.60 10.57
C PHE A 376 -8.92 -10.95 10.90
N LYS A 377 -8.09 -11.93 11.27
CA LYS A 377 -8.52 -13.23 11.79
C LYS A 377 -8.50 -13.18 13.31
N ALA A 378 -9.59 -13.59 13.92
CA ALA A 378 -9.81 -13.50 15.35
C ALA A 378 -10.24 -14.83 15.96
N GLU A 379 -10.08 -14.94 17.26
CA GLU A 379 -10.72 -15.96 18.10
C GLU A 379 -11.85 -15.32 18.90
N ILE A 380 -13.05 -15.90 18.84
CA ILE A 380 -14.19 -15.56 19.68
C ILE A 380 -14.37 -16.62 20.77
N ALA A 381 -14.58 -16.16 22.01
CA ALA A 381 -14.81 -17.02 23.17
C ALA A 381 -16.22 -16.78 23.73
N PRO A 382 -17.25 -17.51 23.27
CA PRO A 382 -18.56 -17.42 23.86
C PRO A 382 -18.54 -17.95 25.31
N SER A 383 -19.35 -17.39 26.22
CA SER A 383 -19.51 -17.87 27.60
C SER A 383 -20.62 -18.92 27.73
N LYS A 384 -21.62 -18.87 26.84
CA LYS A 384 -22.77 -19.77 26.81
C LYS A 384 -23.36 -19.88 25.41
N MET A 385 -24.14 -20.93 25.18
CA MET A 385 -24.84 -21.21 23.92
C MET A 385 -26.12 -22.00 24.17
N MET A 386 -26.96 -22.12 23.15
CA MET A 386 -28.19 -22.91 23.19
C MET A 386 -27.92 -24.35 22.74
N GLN A 387 -28.44 -25.31 23.50
CA GLN A 387 -28.52 -26.71 23.12
C GLN A 387 -29.97 -27.17 23.04
N LYS A 388 -30.25 -28.22 22.26
CA LYS A 388 -31.57 -28.86 22.25
C LYS A 388 -31.85 -29.47 23.63
N LYS A 389 -33.07 -29.31 24.13
CA LYS A 389 -33.50 -29.93 25.39
C LYS A 389 -33.47 -31.46 25.28
N SER A 390 -33.06 -32.11 26.36
CA SER A 390 -33.05 -33.59 26.44
C SER A 390 -34.48 -34.18 26.44
N SER A 391 -35.48 -33.40 26.88
CA SER A 391 -36.89 -33.79 26.92
C SER A 391 -37.80 -32.59 26.66
N GLY A 392 -38.85 -32.78 25.86
CA GLY A 392 -39.74 -31.70 25.43
C GLY A 392 -39.21 -30.94 24.20
N GLY A 393 -40.03 -30.02 23.67
CA GLY A 393 -39.63 -29.15 22.54
C GLY A 393 -38.79 -27.95 22.97
N GLY A 394 -37.93 -27.47 22.07
CA GLY A 394 -37.16 -26.24 22.21
C GLY A 394 -35.70 -26.41 22.65
N VAL A 395 -35.12 -25.31 23.10
CA VAL A 395 -33.70 -25.17 23.48
C VAL A 395 -33.51 -24.71 24.92
N GLU A 396 -32.34 -24.99 25.49
CA GLU A 396 -31.89 -24.56 26.82
C GLU A 396 -30.44 -24.06 26.78
N GLU A 397 -30.03 -23.26 27.77
CA GLU A 397 -28.66 -22.74 27.87
C GLU A 397 -27.68 -23.83 28.30
N THR A 398 -26.46 -23.77 27.77
CA THR A 398 -25.34 -24.60 28.18
C THR A 398 -24.05 -23.80 28.20
N ASN A 399 -23.24 -24.06 29.22
CA ASN A 399 -21.87 -23.56 29.35
C ASN A 399 -20.85 -24.63 28.95
N THR A 400 -21.32 -25.76 28.41
CA THR A 400 -20.45 -26.86 27.97
C THR A 400 -19.96 -26.59 26.55
N ILE A 401 -18.82 -25.90 26.46
CA ILE A 401 -18.22 -25.48 25.19
C ILE A 401 -17.19 -26.51 24.71
N GLY A 402 -16.37 -27.06 25.62
CA GLY A 402 -15.56 -28.29 25.43
C GLY A 402 -14.96 -28.56 24.04
N SER A 403 -14.85 -29.83 23.66
CA SER A 403 -14.23 -30.30 22.40
C SER A 403 -15.11 -30.12 21.16
N ILE A 404 -16.03 -29.13 21.15
CA ILE A 404 -16.91 -28.86 20.01
C ILE A 404 -16.08 -28.38 18.81
N GLY A 405 -16.31 -28.98 17.64
CA GLY A 405 -15.58 -28.65 16.41
C GLY A 405 -16.08 -27.40 15.68
N GLU A 406 -17.34 -27.02 15.88
CA GLU A 406 -17.96 -25.84 15.27
C GLU A 406 -19.18 -25.38 16.08
N ILE A 407 -19.52 -24.10 16.00
CA ILE A 407 -20.72 -23.53 16.59
C ILE A 407 -21.47 -22.68 15.56
N PHE A 408 -22.74 -22.44 15.83
CA PHE A 408 -23.60 -21.68 14.92
C PHE A 408 -24.07 -20.39 15.58
N TYR A 409 -24.30 -19.36 14.77
CA TYR A 409 -24.81 -18.08 15.24
C TYR A 409 -25.96 -17.63 14.35
N HIS A 410 -27.07 -17.25 14.99
CA HIS A 410 -28.27 -16.77 14.32
C HIS A 410 -29.00 -15.80 15.24
N SER A 411 -29.40 -14.64 14.71
CA SER A 411 -30.20 -13.63 15.42
C SER A 411 -29.69 -13.28 16.83
N GLY A 412 -28.37 -13.09 16.98
CA GLY A 412 -27.77 -12.71 18.28
C GLY A 412 -27.49 -13.87 19.24
N ILE A 413 -27.73 -15.12 18.84
CA ILE A 413 -27.65 -16.28 19.73
C ILE A 413 -26.68 -17.33 19.17
N PHE A 414 -25.80 -17.85 20.04
CA PHE A 414 -24.95 -19.00 19.72
C PHE A 414 -25.70 -20.31 19.96
N TYR A 415 -25.56 -21.26 19.05
CA TYR A 415 -26.13 -22.59 19.09
C TYR A 415 -25.03 -23.64 19.00
N LYS A 416 -25.15 -24.67 19.85
CA LYS A 416 -24.19 -25.76 19.96
C LYS A 416 -24.08 -26.60 18.69
N ASN A 417 -25.17 -26.74 17.95
CA ASN A 417 -25.26 -27.56 16.74
C ASN A 417 -26.54 -27.23 15.94
N ILE A 418 -26.67 -27.84 14.76
CA ILE A 418 -27.84 -27.71 13.86
C ILE A 418 -29.13 -28.20 14.52
N GLU A 419 -29.08 -29.23 15.38
CA GLU A 419 -30.26 -29.68 16.10
C GLU A 419 -30.83 -28.60 17.01
N ALA A 420 -29.96 -27.82 17.66
CA ALA A 420 -30.38 -26.69 18.49
C ALA A 420 -31.00 -25.57 17.64
N LEU A 421 -30.45 -25.27 16.46
CA LEU A 421 -31.06 -24.31 15.51
C LEU A 421 -32.46 -24.73 15.09
N LYS A 422 -32.62 -25.99 14.65
CA LYS A 422 -33.92 -26.55 14.26
C LYS A 422 -34.91 -26.54 15.43
N ALA A 423 -34.46 -26.90 16.63
CA ALA A 423 -35.29 -26.87 17.84
C ALA A 423 -35.69 -25.45 18.26
N ALA A 424 -34.89 -24.44 17.90
CA ALA A 424 -35.21 -23.02 18.09
C ALA A 424 -36.13 -22.44 17.00
N GLY A 425 -36.50 -23.24 15.98
CA GLY A 425 -37.43 -22.85 14.92
C GLY A 425 -36.77 -22.33 13.65
N VAL A 426 -35.44 -22.44 13.50
CA VAL A 426 -34.75 -22.09 12.25
C VAL A 426 -35.08 -23.13 11.18
N LEU A 427 -35.63 -22.69 10.05
CA LEU A 427 -36.14 -23.53 8.97
C LEU A 427 -35.01 -24.02 8.04
N LEU A 428 -34.19 -24.93 8.53
CA LEU A 428 -33.14 -25.60 7.76
C LEU A 428 -33.67 -26.86 7.06
N ALA A 429 -33.19 -27.12 5.85
CA ALA A 429 -33.54 -28.30 5.06
C ALA A 429 -33.21 -29.62 5.79
N ASP A 430 -33.91 -30.69 5.42
CA ASP A 430 -33.59 -32.02 5.90
C ASP A 430 -32.24 -32.48 5.33
N GLY A 431 -31.38 -33.00 6.21
CA GLY A 431 -30.01 -33.36 5.84
C GLY A 431 -28.99 -32.20 5.88
N THR A 432 -29.38 -30.98 6.27
CA THR A 432 -28.40 -29.90 6.54
C THR A 432 -27.42 -30.34 7.62
N THR A 433 -26.13 -30.27 7.32
CA THR A 433 -24.99 -30.69 8.15
C THR A 433 -24.02 -29.53 8.36
N SER A 434 -22.87 -29.79 9.00
CA SER A 434 -21.79 -28.82 9.22
C SER A 434 -21.40 -28.03 7.97
N SER A 435 -20.87 -26.82 8.15
CA SER A 435 -20.33 -25.97 7.07
C SER A 435 -19.19 -26.63 6.28
N SER A 436 -18.62 -27.72 6.81
CA SER A 436 -17.62 -28.56 6.14
C SER A 436 -18.15 -29.34 4.93
N ALA A 437 -19.47 -29.37 4.69
CA ALA A 437 -20.09 -30.04 3.55
C ALA A 437 -20.62 -29.05 2.49
N SER A 438 -20.32 -29.29 1.21
CA SER A 438 -20.61 -28.39 0.08
C SER A 438 -22.08 -27.92 -0.03
N GLY A 439 -23.06 -28.75 0.37
CA GLY A 439 -24.49 -28.40 0.34
C GLY A 439 -25.00 -27.67 1.60
N ALA A 440 -24.29 -27.75 2.73
CA ALA A 440 -24.69 -27.13 3.98
C ALA A 440 -24.61 -25.60 3.94
N LEU A 441 -23.55 -25.08 3.30
CA LEU A 441 -23.28 -23.64 3.23
C LEU A 441 -24.42 -22.85 2.58
N THR A 442 -25.01 -23.40 1.52
CA THR A 442 -26.11 -22.75 0.81
C THR A 442 -27.35 -22.60 1.68
N ASP A 443 -27.72 -23.63 2.45
CA ASP A 443 -28.90 -23.60 3.30
C ASP A 443 -28.69 -22.74 4.56
N LEU A 444 -27.50 -22.80 5.16
CA LEU A 444 -27.12 -21.92 6.27
C LEU A 444 -27.14 -20.45 5.85
N LYS A 445 -26.51 -20.12 4.71
CA LYS A 445 -26.49 -18.76 4.14
C LYS A 445 -27.91 -18.25 3.86
N LYS A 446 -28.76 -19.07 3.25
CA LYS A 446 -30.16 -18.70 2.95
C LYS A 446 -30.95 -18.31 4.20
N ASN A 447 -30.62 -18.90 5.34
CA ASN A 447 -31.30 -18.69 6.61
C ASN A 447 -30.55 -17.74 7.57
N ASP A 448 -29.55 -17.01 7.08
CA ASP A 448 -28.73 -16.10 7.89
C ASP A 448 -28.13 -16.78 9.14
N VAL A 449 -27.52 -17.95 8.90
CA VAL A 449 -26.82 -18.73 9.92
C VAL A 449 -25.33 -18.74 9.60
N GLN A 450 -24.54 -18.22 10.53
CA GLN A 450 -23.07 -18.30 10.48
C GLN A 450 -22.56 -19.55 11.19
N CYS A 451 -21.48 -20.15 10.67
CA CYS A 451 -20.86 -21.35 11.26
C CYS A 451 -19.38 -21.12 11.58
N PHE A 452 -19.05 -20.92 12.86
CA PHE A 452 -17.69 -20.69 13.32
C PHE A 452 -16.98 -22.00 13.64
N LEU A 453 -15.86 -22.25 12.96
CA LEU A 453 -15.02 -23.42 13.19
C LEU A 453 -14.15 -23.23 14.44
N LYS A 454 -13.86 -24.33 15.14
CA LYS A 454 -12.97 -24.34 16.29
C LYS A 454 -11.57 -23.83 15.91
N GLY A 455 -11.01 -22.96 16.75
CA GLY A 455 -9.62 -22.56 16.68
C GLY A 455 -8.67 -23.61 17.30
N ASN A 456 -7.41 -23.23 17.45
CA ASN A 456 -6.40 -24.09 18.08
C ASN A 456 -6.58 -24.18 19.61
N THR A 457 -7.26 -23.21 20.20
CA THR A 457 -7.54 -23.15 21.64
C THR A 457 -8.93 -23.71 21.94
N ASP A 458 -9.04 -24.62 22.90
CA ASP A 458 -10.33 -25.16 23.34
C ASP A 458 -11.29 -24.04 23.79
N GLY A 459 -12.56 -24.16 23.38
CA GLY A 459 -13.58 -23.17 23.69
C GLY A 459 -13.51 -21.87 22.89
N LYS A 460 -12.59 -21.76 21.91
CA LYS A 460 -12.49 -20.61 21.02
C LYS A 460 -12.76 -20.99 19.57
N PHE A 461 -13.42 -20.07 18.86
CA PHE A 461 -13.83 -20.28 17.48
C PHE A 461 -13.30 -19.16 16.60
N ILE A 462 -13.09 -19.43 15.32
CA ILE A 462 -12.48 -18.51 14.37
C ILE A 462 -13.55 -17.61 13.77
N CYS A 463 -13.30 -16.30 13.73
CA CYS A 463 -14.09 -15.36 12.93
C CYS A 463 -13.18 -14.34 12.23
N TYR A 464 -13.73 -13.62 11.27
CA TYR A 464 -13.00 -12.70 10.40
C TYR A 464 -13.63 -11.32 10.38
N TYR A 465 -12.79 -10.29 10.28
CA TYR A 465 -13.20 -8.90 10.19
C TYR A 465 -12.49 -8.23 9.01
N PRO A 466 -13.16 -8.06 7.86
CA PRO A 466 -12.63 -7.25 6.78
C PRO A 466 -12.68 -5.77 7.17
N TYR A 467 -11.64 -5.03 6.78
CA TYR A 467 -11.56 -3.58 6.88
C TYR A 467 -10.97 -3.01 5.59
N TRP A 468 -11.66 -2.06 4.99
CA TRP A 468 -11.29 -1.50 3.69
C TRP A 468 -10.65 -0.13 3.88
N ILE A 469 -9.47 0.08 3.29
CA ILE A 469 -8.63 1.22 3.63
C ILE A 469 -9.13 2.47 2.91
N LYS A 470 -9.49 3.48 3.71
CA LYS A 470 -9.84 4.81 3.21
C LYS A 470 -8.60 5.63 2.85
N HIS A 471 -8.76 6.55 1.90
CA HIS A 471 -7.79 7.58 1.57
C HIS A 471 -8.30 8.99 1.90
N LEU A 472 -9.51 9.34 1.47
CA LEU A 472 -10.16 10.64 1.69
C LEU A 472 -11.49 10.43 2.42
N PRO A 473 -11.51 10.21 3.75
CA PRO A 473 -12.76 9.98 4.46
C PRO A 473 -13.71 11.15 4.23
N SER A 474 -14.90 10.87 3.71
CA SER A 474 -15.95 11.87 3.55
C SER A 474 -16.76 11.98 4.85
N ALA A 475 -17.35 13.15 5.12
CA ALA A 475 -18.26 13.34 6.25
C ALA A 475 -19.70 12.90 5.94
N ASP A 476 -19.97 12.52 4.69
CA ASP A 476 -21.30 12.17 4.18
C ASP A 476 -21.45 10.65 4.02
N THR A 477 -22.69 10.15 4.02
CA THR A 477 -22.95 8.70 3.86
C THR A 477 -22.79 8.20 2.43
N ALA A 478 -22.52 9.09 1.47
CA ALA A 478 -22.33 8.73 0.06
C ALA A 478 -20.84 8.73 -0.26
N GLU A 479 -20.34 7.61 -0.79
CA GLU A 479 -18.96 7.45 -1.25
C GLU A 479 -18.51 8.69 -2.04
N ASP A 480 -17.43 9.38 -1.63
CA ASP A 480 -16.84 10.48 -2.40
C ASP A 480 -15.69 10.01 -3.30
N VAL A 481 -15.23 10.87 -4.21
CA VAL A 481 -14.11 10.61 -5.11
C VAL A 481 -12.85 10.30 -4.30
N MET A 482 -12.25 9.12 -4.53
CA MET A 482 -11.03 8.65 -3.83
C MET A 482 -11.21 8.51 -2.32
N GLU A 483 -12.44 8.28 -1.85
CA GLU A 483 -12.67 7.94 -0.45
C GLU A 483 -11.95 6.64 -0.07
N PHE A 484 -11.91 5.66 -0.98
CA PHE A 484 -11.17 4.42 -0.81
C PHE A 484 -10.03 4.30 -1.81
N GLY A 485 -8.87 3.88 -1.34
CA GLY A 485 -7.72 3.65 -2.22
C GLY A 485 -6.38 3.66 -1.51
N ILE A 486 -5.38 3.12 -2.19
CA ILE A 486 -3.97 3.25 -1.81
C ILE A 486 -3.31 4.16 -2.83
N VAL A 487 -2.68 5.23 -2.36
CA VAL A 487 -1.95 6.20 -3.17
C VAL A 487 -0.48 6.09 -2.84
N ARG A 488 0.36 6.16 -3.88
CA ARG A 488 1.82 6.08 -3.73
C ARG A 488 2.36 7.13 -2.75
N ASN A 489 3.50 6.83 -2.12
CA ASN A 489 4.21 7.70 -1.18
C ASN A 489 3.39 8.16 0.05
N ASN A 490 2.39 7.36 0.45
CA ASN A 490 1.60 7.53 1.67
C ASN A 490 1.82 6.39 2.65
N VAL A 491 1.63 6.68 3.94
CA VAL A 491 1.55 5.68 5.00
C VAL A 491 0.11 5.63 5.53
N TYR A 492 -0.46 4.44 5.53
CA TYR A 492 -1.77 4.10 6.10
C TYR A 492 -1.53 3.31 7.38
N GLN A 493 -1.71 3.94 8.54
CA GLN A 493 -1.56 3.31 9.84
C GLN A 493 -2.92 2.88 10.38
N VAL A 494 -3.12 1.56 10.47
CA VAL A 494 -4.39 0.95 10.87
C VAL A 494 -4.27 0.44 12.31
N THR A 495 -5.18 0.89 13.17
CA THR A 495 -5.32 0.40 14.54
C THR A 495 -6.78 0.07 14.83
N VAL A 496 -7.09 -1.19 15.15
CA VAL A 496 -8.44 -1.56 15.57
C VAL A 496 -8.66 -1.13 17.02
N THR A 497 -9.58 -0.21 17.26
CA THR A 497 -9.85 0.36 18.59
C THR A 497 -11.07 -0.27 19.27
N GLY A 498 -11.94 -0.94 18.53
CA GLY A 498 -13.11 -1.61 19.08
C GLY A 498 -13.76 -2.62 18.14
N ILE A 499 -14.64 -3.44 18.70
CA ILE A 499 -15.42 -4.44 17.96
C ILE A 499 -16.90 -4.18 18.21
N GLN A 500 -17.67 -4.05 17.12
CA GLN A 500 -19.08 -3.69 17.14
C GLN A 500 -20.03 -4.87 16.91
N GLY A 501 -19.51 -6.02 16.48
CA GLY A 501 -20.31 -7.19 16.11
C GLY A 501 -19.51 -8.49 16.19
N VAL A 502 -20.24 -9.61 16.17
CA VAL A 502 -19.62 -10.91 15.90
C VAL A 502 -19.06 -10.89 14.48
N GLY A 503 -17.81 -11.31 14.33
CA GLY A 503 -17.12 -11.37 13.04
C GLY A 503 -17.78 -12.35 12.08
N LYS A 504 -17.35 -12.32 10.83
CA LYS A 504 -17.83 -13.21 9.77
C LYS A 504 -17.28 -14.62 9.95
N ASP A 505 -18.05 -15.64 9.61
CA ASP A 505 -17.58 -17.04 9.68
C ASP A 505 -16.52 -17.38 8.62
N GLY A 506 -16.49 -16.61 7.54
CA GLY A 506 -15.56 -16.78 6.45
C GLY A 506 -15.90 -17.93 5.48
N VAL A 507 -17.12 -18.48 5.57
CA VAL A 507 -17.59 -19.65 4.79
C VAL A 507 -18.96 -19.42 4.13
N THR A 508 -19.74 -18.41 4.54
CA THR A 508 -21.08 -18.17 4.00
C THR A 508 -21.21 -16.85 3.23
N GLU A 509 -20.23 -15.95 3.30
CA GLU A 509 -20.35 -14.59 2.77
C GLU A 509 -19.55 -14.35 1.49
N ASP A 510 -20.12 -13.57 0.57
CA ASP A 510 -19.44 -13.09 -0.63
C ASP A 510 -19.10 -11.62 -0.42
N ILE A 511 -17.82 -11.32 -0.15
CA ILE A 511 -17.38 -9.95 0.10
C ILE A 511 -17.00 -9.20 -1.19
N ILE A 512 -17.13 -9.82 -2.37
CA ILE A 512 -16.65 -9.24 -3.63
C ILE A 512 -17.60 -8.16 -4.15
N THR A 513 -18.91 -8.37 -3.99
CA THR A 513 -19.96 -7.50 -4.54
C THR A 513 -20.49 -6.45 -3.56
N ASP A 514 -20.06 -6.54 -2.30
CA ASP A 514 -20.16 -5.52 -1.26
C ASP A 514 -19.92 -4.10 -1.82
N THR A 515 -20.93 -3.23 -1.78
CA THR A 515 -20.66 -1.79 -1.78
C THR A 515 -20.04 -1.44 -0.44
N GLU A 516 -18.92 -0.72 -0.48
CA GLU A 516 -18.35 -0.14 0.72
C GLU A 516 -19.40 0.77 1.35
N THR A 517 -19.68 0.57 2.63
CA THR A 517 -20.62 1.43 3.34
C THR A 517 -20.11 1.69 4.74
N ASP A 518 -20.19 2.95 5.14
CA ASP A 518 -20.01 3.40 6.52
C ASP A 518 -21.26 3.16 7.37
N ASP A 519 -22.24 2.40 6.86
CA ASP A 519 -23.45 2.09 7.60
C ASP A 519 -23.09 1.46 8.96
N PRO A 520 -23.33 2.17 10.08
CA PRO A 520 -22.94 1.71 11.41
C PRO A 520 -23.68 0.43 11.81
N THR A 521 -24.73 0.05 11.07
CA THR A 521 -25.46 -1.21 11.29
C THR A 521 -24.74 -2.44 10.70
N THR A 522 -23.79 -2.24 9.78
CA THR A 522 -23.04 -3.32 9.13
C THR A 522 -21.54 -3.32 9.46
N VAL A 523 -20.99 -2.19 9.90
CA VAL A 523 -19.58 -2.06 10.31
C VAL A 523 -19.32 -2.87 11.59
N LEU A 524 -18.38 -3.82 11.52
CA LEU A 524 -18.03 -4.72 12.63
C LEU A 524 -16.82 -4.25 13.47
N LEU A 525 -16.03 -3.30 12.96
CA LEU A 525 -14.82 -2.79 13.62
C LEU A 525 -14.89 -1.28 13.80
N ASN A 526 -14.39 -0.79 14.94
CA ASN A 526 -13.95 0.60 15.09
C ASN A 526 -12.46 0.65 14.79
N VAL A 527 -12.06 1.51 13.87
CA VAL A 527 -10.67 1.61 13.40
C VAL A 527 -10.20 3.06 13.48
N LYS A 528 -9.07 3.29 14.15
CA LYS A 528 -8.27 4.50 14.00
C LYS A 528 -7.38 4.31 12.77
N LEU A 529 -7.69 5.03 11.71
CA LEU A 529 -6.86 5.13 10.51
C LEU A 529 -6.15 6.48 10.52
N SER A 530 -4.82 6.46 10.44
CA SER A 530 -4.03 7.67 10.23
C SER A 530 -3.34 7.58 8.87
N ILE A 531 -3.54 8.62 8.04
CA ILE A 531 -2.92 8.72 6.72
C ILE A 531 -1.88 9.82 6.81
N LYS A 532 -0.62 9.45 6.64
CA LYS A 532 0.52 10.35 6.85
C LYS A 532 1.36 10.41 5.57
N PRO A 533 1.91 11.58 5.21
CA PRO A 533 2.98 11.65 4.23
C PRO A 533 4.09 10.66 4.57
N TRP A 534 4.63 9.94 3.57
CA TRP A 534 5.73 9.00 3.82
C TRP A 534 7.08 9.73 3.87
N VAL A 535 7.37 10.24 5.06
CA VAL A 535 8.52 11.09 5.30
C VAL A 535 9.79 10.30 5.67
N VAL A 536 10.94 10.96 5.60
CA VAL A 536 12.27 10.34 5.75
C VAL A 536 12.83 10.59 7.17
N ARG A 537 13.62 9.68 7.75
CA ARG A 537 14.22 9.88 9.09
C ARG A 537 15.55 10.66 9.00
N THR A 538 15.73 11.68 9.83
CA THR A 538 17.09 12.14 10.20
C THR A 538 17.69 11.17 11.20
N ASN A 539 18.71 10.40 10.82
CA ASN A 539 19.53 9.71 11.79
C ASN A 539 20.23 10.78 12.64
N SER A 540 19.79 10.97 13.89
CA SER A 540 20.64 11.60 14.88
C SER A 540 21.94 10.81 14.92
N ALA A 541 23.07 11.50 14.75
CA ALA A 541 24.39 10.90 14.83
C ALA A 541 24.44 9.90 15.98
N VAL A 542 24.93 8.69 15.71
CA VAL A 542 25.35 7.76 16.76
C VAL A 542 26.44 8.50 17.53
N LEU A 543 26.09 9.10 18.66
CA LEU A 543 27.07 9.47 19.65
C LEU A 543 27.62 8.15 20.19
N GLY A 544 28.81 7.80 19.72
CA GLY A 544 29.56 6.67 20.24
C GLY A 544 29.58 6.72 21.76
N ARG A 545 29.23 5.59 22.37
CA ARG A 545 29.71 5.28 23.72
C ARG A 545 30.90 4.35 23.58
#